data_AF-A0A358IZD4-F1
#
_entry.id   AF-A0A358IZD4-F1
#
_cell.length_a   1.000
_cell.length_b   1.000
_cell.length_c   1.000
_cell.angle_alpha   90.00
_cell.angle_beta   90.00
_cell.angle_gamma   90.00
#
_symmetry.space_group_name_H-M   'P 1'
#
loop_
_entity.id
_entity.type
_entity.pdbx_description
1 polymer ?
#
loop_
_entity_poly.entity_id
_entity_poly.type
_entity_poly.pdbx_seq_one_letter_code
_entity_poly.pdbx_strand_id
1 'polypeptide(L)'
;SREITVAAKSGMPDPAMNPRLRLAVNNAKAESMPKENIERAIKKASGGEVDAMEEIRYEGRGPGGVQVIVEVLTDNRNRAASGVRSAFAKNGGALGESGSVTFMWDRVGKIDYPAEAGTEDAVMEAAIEAGAQDVESDLVKPDIYEDAPGHTIWTAFEDLNEVAEAMSKVLGDPKSTAIVWKPQSEIDLEGDSVGVLFKLLDALDAEDDVQQVYSNENISDEDAAKYAG
;
A
#
# COMPACT_ATOMS: atom_id res chain seq x y z
N SER A 1 -0.96 14.60 1.35
CA SER A 1 -2.07 15.59 1.21
C SER A 1 -3.06 15.19 0.11
N ARG A 2 -2.60 14.57 -0.99
CA ARG A 2 -3.45 14.04 -2.07
C ARG A 2 -4.50 13.06 -1.54
N GLU A 3 -4.09 12.03 -0.79
CA GLU A 3 -5.00 11.04 -0.20
C GLU A 3 -6.07 11.66 0.73
N ILE A 4 -5.69 12.61 1.59
CA ILE A 4 -6.64 13.37 2.44
C ILE A 4 -7.69 14.09 1.58
N THR A 5 -7.27 14.70 0.48
CA THR A 5 -8.15 15.46 -0.42
C THR A 5 -9.14 14.52 -1.11
N VAL A 6 -8.67 13.36 -1.57
CA VAL A 6 -9.50 12.37 -2.26
C VAL A 6 -10.49 11.72 -1.30
N ALA A 7 -10.02 11.25 -0.14
CA ALA A 7 -10.86 10.68 0.89
C ALA A 7 -11.96 11.66 1.35
N ALA A 8 -11.63 12.94 1.52
CA ALA A 8 -12.60 13.99 1.87
C ALA A 8 -13.60 14.30 0.75
N LYS A 9 -13.24 14.08 -0.52
CA LYS A 9 -14.11 14.29 -1.70
C LYS A 9 -15.03 13.10 -1.97
N SER A 10 -14.54 11.88 -1.76
CA SER A 10 -15.30 10.64 -1.99
C SER A 10 -16.31 10.33 -0.88
N GLY A 11 -16.23 11.03 0.26
CA GLY A 11 -17.12 10.86 1.41
C GLY A 11 -17.41 12.18 2.11
N MET A 12 -17.79 12.12 3.39
CA MET A 12 -17.98 13.32 4.19
C MET A 12 -16.62 13.97 4.51
N PRO A 13 -16.46 15.30 4.40
CA PRO A 13 -15.20 15.99 4.73
C PRO A 13 -15.02 16.16 6.25
N ASP A 14 -15.39 15.13 7.01
CA ASP A 14 -15.26 15.03 8.46
C ASP A 14 -14.64 13.66 8.80
N PRO A 15 -13.41 13.61 9.34
CA PRO A 15 -12.75 12.36 9.72
C PRO A 15 -13.55 11.50 10.72
N ALA A 16 -14.42 12.11 11.53
CA ALA A 16 -15.27 11.35 12.45
C ALA A 16 -16.33 10.54 11.70
N MET A 17 -16.83 11.06 10.57
CA MET A 17 -17.91 10.46 9.77
C MET A 17 -17.42 9.80 8.48
N ASN A 18 -16.11 9.79 8.23
CA ASN A 18 -15.49 9.24 7.04
C ASN A 18 -14.25 8.41 7.41
N PRO A 19 -14.37 7.08 7.48
CA PRO A 19 -13.28 6.19 7.90
C PRO A 19 -12.02 6.31 7.03
N ARG A 20 -12.18 6.47 5.70
CA ARG A 20 -11.05 6.65 4.78
C ARG A 20 -10.32 7.96 5.04
N LEU A 21 -11.06 9.04 5.30
CA LEU A 21 -10.45 10.31 5.66
C LEU A 21 -9.74 10.24 7.01
N ARG A 22 -10.33 9.53 7.98
CA ARG A 22 -9.70 9.29 9.28
C ARG A 22 -8.35 8.60 9.13
N LEU A 23 -8.30 7.54 8.33
CA LEU A 23 -7.08 6.80 7.99
C LEU A 23 -6.02 7.74 7.39
N ALA A 24 -6.38 8.48 6.35
CA ALA A 24 -5.48 9.43 5.68
C ALA A 24 -4.94 10.52 6.62
N VAL A 25 -5.78 11.00 7.56
CA VAL A 25 -5.39 12.00 8.57
C VAL A 25 -4.43 11.39 9.60
N ASN A 26 -4.67 10.16 10.05
CA ASN A 26 -3.82 9.49 11.02
C ASN A 26 -2.43 9.21 10.44
N ASN A 27 -2.35 8.66 9.23
CA ASN A 27 -1.07 8.42 8.56
C ASN A 27 -0.29 9.74 8.33
N ALA A 28 -0.97 10.80 7.90
CA ALA A 28 -0.33 12.10 7.75
C ALA A 28 0.24 12.64 9.08
N LYS A 29 -0.44 12.41 10.20
CA LYS A 29 0.09 12.77 11.53
C LYS A 29 1.31 11.93 11.90
N ALA A 30 1.30 10.62 11.61
CA ALA A 30 2.44 9.74 11.86
C ALA A 30 3.68 10.20 11.07
N GLU A 31 3.50 10.70 9.85
CA GLU A 31 4.54 11.35 9.05
C GLU A 31 4.87 12.79 9.47
N SER A 32 4.40 13.23 10.64
CA SER A 32 4.63 14.59 11.16
C SER A 32 4.10 15.72 10.27
N MET A 33 3.07 15.47 9.46
CA MET A 33 2.42 16.53 8.67
C MET A 33 1.77 17.57 9.60
N PRO A 34 2.08 18.87 9.43
CA PRO A 34 1.46 19.93 10.24
C PRO A 34 -0.07 19.93 10.13
N LYS A 35 -0.75 20.14 11.26
CA LYS A 35 -2.22 20.16 11.36
C LYS A 35 -2.87 21.11 10.34
N GLU A 36 -2.30 22.30 10.15
CA GLU A 36 -2.79 23.30 9.19
C GLU A 36 -2.77 22.78 7.73
N ASN A 37 -1.79 21.94 7.37
CA ASN A 37 -1.71 21.33 6.05
C ASN A 37 -2.81 20.28 5.84
N ILE A 38 -3.13 19.51 6.88
CA ILE A 38 -4.23 18.53 6.88
C ILE A 38 -5.56 19.25 6.72
N GLU A 39 -5.83 20.26 7.55
CA GLU A 39 -7.07 21.05 7.49
C GLU A 39 -7.24 21.74 6.13
N ARG A 40 -6.16 22.28 5.56
CA ARG A 40 -6.17 22.88 4.22
C ARG A 40 -6.52 21.86 3.14
N ALA A 41 -5.98 20.64 3.22
CA ALA A 41 -6.30 19.57 2.26
C ALA A 41 -7.79 19.17 2.32
N ILE A 42 -8.35 19.01 3.54
CA ILE A 42 -9.78 18.73 3.75
C ILE A 42 -10.63 19.86 3.16
N LYS A 43 -10.32 21.12 3.49
CA LYS A 43 -11.05 22.29 2.99
C LYS A 43 -11.01 22.40 1.46
N LYS A 44 -9.86 22.08 0.85
CA LYS A 44 -9.71 22.08 -0.61
C LYS A 44 -10.68 21.09 -1.27
N ALA A 45 -10.86 19.91 -0.69
CA ALA A 45 -11.79 18.90 -1.20
C ALA A 45 -13.25 19.38 -1.19
N SER A 46 -13.67 20.11 -0.15
CA SER A 46 -15.03 20.66 -0.05
C SER A 46 -15.28 21.87 -0.95
N GLY A 47 -14.23 22.55 -1.43
CA GLY A 47 -14.31 23.78 -2.21
C GLY A 47 -14.60 23.60 -3.71
N GLY A 48 -14.69 22.36 -4.21
CA GLY A 48 -15.02 22.05 -5.61
C GLY A 48 -13.90 22.29 -6.64
N GLU A 49 -12.85 23.03 -6.30
CA GLU A 49 -11.65 23.29 -7.15
C GLU A 49 -10.60 22.16 -7.09
N VAL A 50 -11.06 20.92 -7.16
CA VAL A 50 -10.17 19.78 -7.38
C VAL A 50 -10.72 19.08 -8.61
N ASP A 51 -9.88 18.93 -9.65
CA ASP A 51 -10.24 18.15 -10.83
C ASP A 51 -10.86 16.81 -10.41
N ALA A 52 -11.79 16.30 -11.23
CA ALA A 52 -12.44 15.02 -10.97
C ALA A 52 -11.38 13.91 -11.06
N MET A 53 -10.71 13.65 -9.93
CA MET A 53 -9.78 12.55 -9.78
C MET A 53 -10.58 11.24 -9.78
N GLU A 54 -10.14 10.31 -10.60
CA GLU A 54 -10.66 8.96 -10.69
C GLU A 54 -9.65 7.98 -10.12
N GLU A 55 -10.15 7.01 -9.36
CA GLU A 55 -9.38 5.86 -8.92
C GLU A 55 -9.53 4.74 -9.93
N ILE A 56 -8.40 4.25 -10.43
CA ILE A 56 -8.34 3.20 -11.45
C ILE A 56 -7.35 2.15 -10.99
N ARG A 57 -7.77 0.88 -11.09
CA ARG A 57 -6.86 -0.24 -10.90
C ARG A 57 -6.49 -0.82 -12.25
N TYR A 58 -5.19 -0.92 -12.50
CA TYR A 58 -4.62 -1.67 -13.62
C TYR A 58 -4.02 -2.97 -13.11
N GLU A 59 -4.02 -3.97 -13.97
CA GLU A 59 -3.63 -5.33 -13.66
C GLU A 59 -2.75 -5.85 -14.78
N GLY A 60 -1.65 -6.52 -14.46
CA GLY A 60 -0.72 -7.01 -15.47
C GLY A 60 0.19 -8.11 -14.96
N ARG A 61 1.03 -8.61 -15.87
CA ARG A 61 2.08 -9.57 -15.54
C ARG A 61 3.44 -9.04 -16.00
N GLY A 62 4.42 -9.07 -15.12
CA GLY A 62 5.81 -8.74 -15.39
C GLY A 62 6.62 -9.96 -15.87
N PRO A 63 7.96 -9.83 -15.87
CA PRO A 63 8.88 -10.92 -16.14
C PRO A 63 8.62 -12.15 -15.25
N GLY A 64 8.85 -13.35 -15.79
CA GLY A 64 8.61 -14.61 -15.07
C GLY A 64 7.13 -14.90 -14.75
N GLY A 65 6.20 -14.03 -15.18
CA GLY A 65 4.78 -14.17 -14.87
C GLY A 65 4.36 -13.57 -13.53
N VAL A 66 5.25 -12.84 -12.85
CA VAL A 66 4.95 -12.05 -11.65
C VAL A 66 3.72 -11.19 -11.90
N GLN A 67 2.74 -11.27 -11.01
CA GLN A 67 1.48 -10.55 -11.12
C GLN A 67 1.66 -9.17 -10.49
N VAL A 68 1.10 -8.15 -11.11
CA VAL A 68 1.24 -6.76 -10.66
C VAL A 68 -0.12 -6.08 -10.65
N ILE A 69 -0.46 -5.46 -9.52
CA ILE A 69 -1.58 -4.54 -9.35
C ILE A 69 -1.03 -3.12 -9.26
N VAL A 70 -1.63 -2.20 -10.03
CA VAL A 70 -1.25 -0.79 -10.02
C VAL A 70 -2.49 0.04 -9.69
N GLU A 71 -2.47 0.74 -8.56
CA GLU A 71 -3.52 1.65 -8.16
C GLU A 71 -3.15 3.07 -8.58
N VAL A 72 -4.05 3.71 -9.33
CA VAL A 72 -3.86 5.01 -9.97
C VAL A 72 -4.92 5.98 -9.46
N LEU A 73 -4.51 7.22 -9.26
CA LEU A 73 -5.38 8.34 -8.99
C LEU A 73 -5.08 9.47 -9.99
N THR A 74 -6.00 9.72 -10.91
CA THR A 74 -5.74 10.58 -12.07
C THR A 74 -6.94 11.44 -12.44
N ASP A 75 -6.69 12.63 -12.97
CA ASP A 75 -7.71 13.45 -13.65
C ASP A 75 -7.86 13.10 -15.14
N ASN A 76 -7.03 12.18 -15.66
CA ASN A 76 -6.99 11.81 -17.06
C ASN A 76 -6.64 10.33 -17.25
N ARG A 77 -7.70 9.51 -17.30
CA ARG A 77 -7.63 8.06 -17.55
C ARG A 77 -6.75 7.67 -18.74
N ASN A 78 -6.80 8.42 -19.85
CA ASN A 78 -6.06 8.06 -21.06
C ASN A 78 -4.55 8.27 -20.89
N ARG A 79 -4.15 9.34 -20.19
CA ARG A 79 -2.75 9.59 -19.85
C ARG A 79 -2.21 8.49 -18.95
N ALA A 80 -2.90 8.22 -17.83
CA ALA A 80 -2.48 7.18 -16.91
C ALA A 80 -2.42 5.80 -17.56
N ALA A 81 -3.44 5.41 -18.34
CA ALA A 81 -3.44 4.14 -19.08
C ALA A 81 -2.25 4.02 -20.03
N SER A 82 -1.87 5.11 -20.70
CA SER A 82 -0.73 5.12 -21.62
C SER A 82 0.60 4.99 -20.88
N GLY A 83 0.77 5.69 -19.75
CA GLY A 83 1.95 5.61 -18.89
C GLY A 83 2.17 4.19 -18.37
N VAL A 84 1.17 3.65 -17.67
CA VAL A 84 1.18 2.27 -17.15
C VAL A 84 1.46 1.26 -18.26
N ARG A 85 0.75 1.34 -19.39
CA ARG A 85 0.97 0.41 -20.52
C ARG A 85 2.39 0.50 -21.08
N SER A 86 2.95 1.71 -21.17
CA SER A 86 4.33 1.92 -21.62
C SER A 86 5.34 1.31 -20.66
N ALA A 87 5.13 1.46 -19.34
CA ALA A 87 5.98 0.86 -18.32
C ALA A 87 6.03 -0.67 -18.45
N PHE A 88 4.88 -1.34 -18.55
CA PHE A 88 4.82 -2.79 -18.81
C PHE A 88 5.53 -3.17 -20.12
N ALA A 89 5.17 -2.53 -21.23
CA ALA A 89 5.66 -2.91 -22.56
C ALA A 89 7.18 -2.74 -22.74
N LYS A 90 7.79 -1.77 -22.05
CA LYS A 90 9.24 -1.52 -22.12
C LYS A 90 10.06 -2.40 -21.17
N ASN A 91 9.45 -2.89 -20.09
CA ASN A 91 10.15 -3.61 -19.01
C ASN A 91 9.68 -5.07 -18.90
N GLY A 92 9.50 -5.75 -20.03
CA GLY A 92 9.31 -7.20 -20.05
C GLY A 92 7.97 -7.70 -19.50
N GLY A 93 6.96 -6.84 -19.44
CA GLY A 93 5.62 -7.20 -18.96
C GLY A 93 4.51 -6.88 -19.97
N ALA A 94 3.28 -7.21 -19.58
CA ALA A 94 2.08 -6.89 -20.33
C ALA A 94 0.94 -6.48 -19.38
N LEU A 95 0.28 -5.37 -19.73
CA LEU A 95 -0.97 -4.96 -19.10
C LEU A 95 -2.09 -5.93 -19.52
N GLY A 96 -2.79 -6.49 -18.54
CA GLY A 96 -3.95 -7.36 -18.71
C GLY A 96 -5.28 -6.62 -18.65
N GLU A 97 -6.35 -7.41 -18.74
CA GLU A 97 -7.71 -6.91 -18.51
C GLU A 97 -8.00 -6.80 -17.00
N SER A 98 -9.00 -6.00 -16.62
CA SER A 98 -9.46 -5.94 -15.23
C SER A 98 -9.95 -7.32 -14.76
N GLY A 99 -9.50 -7.75 -13.59
CA GLY A 99 -9.74 -9.08 -13.04
C GLY A 99 -8.77 -10.17 -13.53
N SER A 100 -7.75 -9.84 -14.33
CA SER A 100 -6.80 -10.82 -14.88
C SER A 100 -5.82 -11.39 -13.85
N VAL A 101 -5.60 -10.69 -12.74
CA VAL A 101 -4.75 -11.17 -11.64
C VAL A 101 -5.42 -11.03 -10.27
N THR A 102 -6.33 -10.06 -10.08
CA THR A 102 -6.95 -9.74 -8.77
C THR A 102 -7.55 -10.94 -8.03
N PHE A 103 -7.98 -11.99 -8.72
CA PHE A 103 -8.52 -13.20 -8.07
C PHE A 103 -7.49 -13.97 -7.23
N MET A 104 -6.18 -13.71 -7.43
CA MET A 104 -5.06 -14.24 -6.65
C MET A 104 -4.64 -13.31 -5.50
N TRP A 105 -5.43 -12.27 -5.22
CA TRP A 105 -5.09 -11.25 -4.23
C TRP A 105 -6.26 -11.01 -3.28
N ASP A 106 -5.93 -10.86 -2.01
CA ASP A 106 -6.88 -10.46 -0.99
C ASP A 106 -6.70 -8.96 -0.69
N ARG A 107 -7.81 -8.22 -0.69
CA ARG A 107 -7.80 -6.82 -0.26
C ARG A 107 -8.02 -6.77 1.24
N VAL A 108 -6.96 -6.43 1.98
CA VAL A 108 -6.91 -6.56 3.44
C VAL A 108 -6.46 -5.26 4.10
N GLY A 109 -6.75 -5.13 5.39
CA GLY A 109 -6.11 -4.11 6.23
C GLY A 109 -4.72 -4.57 6.66
N LYS A 110 -3.77 -3.64 6.65
CA LYS A 110 -2.40 -3.77 7.15
C LYS A 110 -2.18 -2.72 8.23
N ILE A 111 -1.69 -3.13 9.39
CA ILE A 111 -1.31 -2.25 10.50
C ILE A 111 0.14 -2.56 10.85
N ASP A 112 1.01 -1.56 10.80
CA ASP A 112 2.42 -1.72 11.14
C ASP A 112 2.72 -1.11 12.51
N TYR A 113 3.43 -1.86 13.33
CA TYR A 113 4.01 -1.39 14.58
C TYR A 113 5.53 -1.51 14.54
N PRO A 114 6.27 -0.56 15.15
CA PRO A 114 7.72 -0.69 15.29
C PRO A 114 8.06 -1.82 16.27
N ALA A 115 9.25 -2.40 16.17
CA ALA A 115 9.71 -3.46 17.07
C ALA A 115 9.66 -3.08 18.56
N GLU A 116 9.77 -1.79 18.87
CA GLU A 116 9.69 -1.28 20.25
C GLU A 116 8.26 -1.27 20.83
N ALA A 117 7.24 -1.56 20.02
CA ALA A 117 5.84 -1.61 20.47
C ALA A 117 5.57 -2.75 21.46
N GLY A 118 6.32 -3.85 21.37
CA GLY A 118 6.17 -4.98 22.29
C GLY A 118 6.97 -6.20 21.89
N THR A 119 6.88 -7.26 22.70
CA THR A 119 7.35 -8.59 22.28
C THR A 119 6.35 -9.20 21.30
N GLU A 120 6.81 -10.15 20.48
CA GLU A 120 5.93 -10.93 19.57
C GLU A 120 4.68 -11.45 20.29
N ASP A 121 4.84 -12.09 21.45
CA ASP A 121 3.71 -12.59 22.26
C ASP A 121 2.71 -11.49 22.66
N ALA A 122 3.20 -10.32 23.07
CA ALA A 122 2.36 -9.23 23.56
C ALA A 122 1.59 -8.56 22.42
N VAL A 123 2.24 -8.38 21.27
CA VAL A 123 1.59 -7.82 20.08
C VAL A 123 0.57 -8.78 19.51
N MET A 124 0.90 -10.08 19.47
CA MET A 124 -0.02 -11.12 19.03
C MET A 124 -1.27 -11.20 19.93
N GLU A 125 -1.10 -11.18 21.26
CA GLU A 125 -2.23 -11.17 22.20
C GLU A 125 -3.13 -9.95 21.97
N ALA A 126 -2.56 -8.75 21.87
CA ALA A 126 -3.31 -7.53 21.60
C ALA A 126 -4.05 -7.57 20.24
N ALA A 127 -3.42 -8.14 19.21
CA ALA A 127 -4.02 -8.28 17.88
C ALA A 127 -5.21 -9.26 17.90
N ILE A 128 -5.07 -10.41 18.58
CA ILE A 128 -6.16 -11.40 18.74
C ILE A 128 -7.35 -10.77 19.47
N GLU A 129 -7.11 -10.08 20.58
CA GLU A 129 -8.17 -9.39 21.32
C GLU A 129 -8.86 -8.29 20.49
N ALA A 130 -8.10 -7.62 19.63
CA ALA A 130 -8.60 -6.59 18.72
C ALA A 130 -9.36 -7.15 17.50
N GLY A 131 -9.29 -8.46 17.22
CA GLY A 131 -9.95 -9.09 16.09
C GLY A 131 -9.13 -9.13 14.79
N ALA A 132 -7.80 -9.05 14.88
CA ALA A 132 -6.92 -9.26 13.74
C ALA A 132 -7.05 -10.69 13.18
N GLN A 133 -6.78 -10.83 11.88
CA GLN A 133 -6.79 -12.13 11.20
C GLN A 133 -5.45 -12.84 11.27
N ASP A 134 -4.35 -12.09 11.28
CA ASP A 134 -3.00 -12.64 11.29
C ASP A 134 -1.98 -11.62 11.82
N VAL A 135 -0.84 -12.09 12.30
CA VAL A 135 0.27 -11.29 12.83
C VAL A 135 1.60 -11.89 12.38
N GLU A 136 2.40 -11.08 11.71
CA GLU A 136 3.76 -11.41 11.30
C GLU A 136 4.73 -10.49 12.06
N SER A 137 5.65 -11.05 12.84
CA SER A 137 6.67 -10.27 13.55
C SER A 137 8.04 -10.56 12.95
N ASP A 138 8.66 -9.54 12.40
CA ASP A 138 10.05 -9.60 11.97
C ASP A 138 10.90 -8.68 12.85
N LEU A 139 11.53 -9.29 13.85
CA LEU A 139 12.34 -8.59 14.84
C LEU A 139 13.85 -8.74 14.58
N VAL A 140 14.21 -9.37 13.47
CA VAL A 140 15.61 -9.51 13.06
C VAL A 140 16.02 -8.24 12.34
N LYS A 141 17.30 -7.88 12.46
CA LYS A 141 17.81 -6.68 11.80
C LYS A 141 17.67 -6.88 10.28
N PRO A 142 16.94 -6.00 9.58
CA PRO A 142 16.65 -6.18 8.17
C PRO A 142 17.94 -6.21 7.38
N ASP A 143 17.99 -7.11 6.41
CA ASP A 143 18.93 -7.01 5.32
C ASP A 143 18.55 -5.80 4.45
N ILE A 144 19.40 -5.48 3.46
CA ILE A 144 19.42 -4.18 2.76
C ILE A 144 18.09 -3.82 2.06
N TYR A 145 17.13 -4.74 1.97
CA TYR A 145 15.87 -4.65 1.22
C TYR A 145 14.61 -4.86 2.06
N GLU A 146 14.74 -5.12 3.37
CA GLU A 146 13.58 -5.31 4.23
C GLU A 146 13.17 -4.02 4.94
N ASP A 147 11.87 -3.93 5.23
CA ASP A 147 11.34 -2.89 6.10
C ASP A 147 12.03 -2.96 7.48
N ALA A 148 12.13 -1.81 8.16
CA ALA A 148 12.64 -1.76 9.53
C ALA A 148 11.93 -2.81 10.42
N PRO A 149 12.64 -3.43 11.37
CA PRO A 149 12.08 -4.53 12.15
C PRO A 149 10.82 -4.06 12.89
N GLY A 150 9.83 -4.93 12.96
CA GLY A 150 8.53 -4.59 13.51
C GLY A 150 7.50 -5.72 13.40
N HIS A 151 6.25 -5.31 13.55
CA HIS A 151 5.10 -6.19 13.52
C HIS A 151 4.13 -5.74 12.44
N THR A 152 3.70 -6.68 11.61
CA THR A 152 2.65 -6.49 10.62
C THR A 152 1.41 -7.24 11.07
N ILE A 153 0.29 -6.53 11.22
CA ILE A 153 -0.99 -7.10 11.60
C ILE A 153 -1.94 -7.01 10.42
N TRP A 154 -2.55 -8.13 10.08
CA TRP A 154 -3.48 -8.27 8.97
C TRP A 154 -4.91 -8.34 9.47
N THR A 155 -5.82 -7.64 8.80
CA THR A 155 -7.24 -7.57 9.16
C THR A 155 -8.12 -7.75 7.92
N ALA A 156 -9.40 -8.08 8.12
CA ALA A 156 -10.36 -7.86 7.07
C ALA A 156 -10.39 -6.37 6.68
N PHE A 157 -10.70 -6.07 5.42
CA PHE A 157 -10.78 -4.70 4.91
C PHE A 157 -11.74 -3.83 5.75
N GLU A 158 -12.91 -4.37 6.12
CA GLU A 158 -13.91 -3.62 6.89
C GLU A 158 -13.49 -3.36 8.34
N ASP A 159 -12.65 -4.22 8.91
CA ASP A 159 -12.32 -4.24 10.34
C ASP A 159 -11.09 -3.38 10.68
N LEU A 160 -10.31 -2.93 9.69
CA LEU A 160 -9.04 -2.20 9.88
C LEU A 160 -9.14 -1.10 10.95
N ASN A 161 -10.17 -0.26 10.89
CA ASN A 161 -10.29 0.87 11.79
C ASN A 161 -10.57 0.45 13.24
N GLU A 162 -11.40 -0.58 13.42
CA GLU A 162 -11.74 -1.09 14.75
C GLU A 162 -10.53 -1.77 15.40
N VAL A 163 -9.84 -2.63 14.64
CA VAL A 163 -8.62 -3.31 15.08
C VAL A 163 -7.53 -2.28 15.42
N ALA A 164 -7.27 -1.31 14.54
CA ALA A 164 -6.24 -0.29 14.79
C ALA A 164 -6.54 0.55 16.04
N GLU A 165 -7.81 0.92 16.27
CA GLU A 165 -8.20 1.68 17.47
C GLU A 165 -8.07 0.84 18.75
N ALA A 166 -8.44 -0.44 18.70
CA ALA A 166 -8.30 -1.36 19.82
C ALA A 166 -6.83 -1.58 20.18
N MET A 167 -5.98 -1.86 19.17
CA MET A 167 -4.54 -2.03 19.38
C MET A 167 -3.87 -0.76 19.89
N SER A 168 -4.27 0.43 19.41
CA SER A 168 -3.65 1.69 19.84
C SER A 168 -3.83 1.96 21.34
N LYS A 169 -4.93 1.49 21.93
CA LYS A 169 -5.17 1.60 23.38
C LYS A 169 -4.20 0.76 24.22
N VAL A 170 -3.59 -0.27 23.63
CA VAL A 170 -2.69 -1.21 24.32
C VAL A 170 -1.22 -0.93 23.98
N LEU A 171 -0.92 -0.72 22.70
CA LEU A 171 0.44 -0.62 22.17
C LEU A 171 0.87 0.82 21.83
N GLY A 172 -0.05 1.79 21.92
CA GLY A 172 0.16 3.15 21.40
C GLY A 172 -0.15 3.26 19.91
N ASP A 173 0.02 4.44 19.31
CA ASP A 173 -0.36 4.62 17.91
C ASP A 173 0.50 3.78 16.95
N PRO A 174 -0.10 3.13 15.92
CA PRO A 174 0.65 2.38 14.93
C PRO A 174 1.57 3.30 14.11
N LYS A 175 2.64 2.73 13.56
CA LYS A 175 3.53 3.40 12.60
C LYS A 175 2.77 3.77 11.33
N SER A 176 1.99 2.83 10.81
CA SER A 176 1.17 3.01 9.62
C SER A 176 -0.04 2.10 9.64
N THR A 177 -1.07 2.53 8.91
CA THR A 177 -2.27 1.73 8.66
C THR A 177 -2.65 1.89 7.19
N ALA A 178 -2.93 0.81 6.49
CA ALA A 178 -3.21 0.86 5.06
C ALA A 178 -4.21 -0.22 4.66
N ILE A 179 -4.91 0.03 3.55
CA ILE A 179 -5.57 -1.03 2.79
C ILE A 179 -4.64 -1.42 1.67
N VAL A 180 -4.33 -2.70 1.56
CA VAL A 180 -3.37 -3.23 0.60
C VAL A 180 -3.91 -4.47 -0.11
N TRP A 181 -3.23 -4.86 -1.18
CA TRP A 181 -3.43 -6.16 -1.81
C TRP A 181 -2.35 -7.13 -1.31
N LYS A 182 -2.76 -8.17 -0.59
CA LYS A 182 -1.88 -9.28 -0.15
C LYS A 182 -2.01 -10.43 -1.15
N PRO A 183 -0.91 -10.93 -1.74
CA PRO A 183 -1.00 -12.05 -2.67
C PRO A 183 -1.34 -13.33 -1.90
N GLN A 184 -2.17 -14.19 -2.51
CA GLN A 184 -2.47 -15.53 -1.96
C GLN A 184 -1.32 -16.52 -2.16
N SER A 185 -0.41 -16.22 -3.10
CA SER A 185 0.79 -16.99 -3.39
C SER A 185 1.81 -16.13 -4.10
N GLU A 186 3.09 -16.42 -3.88
CA GLU A 186 4.19 -15.76 -4.54
C GLU A 186 4.69 -16.55 -5.78
N ILE A 187 5.50 -15.90 -6.61
CA ILE A 187 6.09 -16.46 -7.82
C ILE A 187 7.60 -16.31 -7.74
N ASP A 188 8.30 -17.44 -7.69
CA ASP A 188 9.77 -17.48 -7.71
C ASP A 188 10.31 -16.81 -8.98
N LEU A 189 11.22 -15.85 -8.79
CA LEU A 189 11.88 -15.12 -9.87
C LEU A 189 13.38 -15.04 -9.60
N GLU A 190 14.17 -15.48 -10.59
CA GLU A 190 15.62 -15.62 -10.45
C GLU A 190 16.39 -14.97 -11.61
N GLY A 191 17.67 -14.69 -11.37
CA GLY A 191 18.63 -14.27 -12.38
C GLY A 191 18.29 -12.93 -13.04
N ASP A 192 18.56 -12.80 -14.34
CA ASP A 192 18.42 -11.52 -15.06
C ASP A 192 16.98 -10.99 -15.10
N SER A 193 15.97 -11.84 -14.87
CA SER A 193 14.57 -11.42 -14.86
C SER A 193 14.25 -10.51 -13.67
N VAL A 194 14.96 -10.67 -12.54
CA VAL A 194 14.84 -9.82 -11.34
C VAL A 194 15.14 -8.37 -11.67
N GLY A 195 16.27 -8.11 -12.33
CA GLY A 195 16.64 -6.75 -12.75
C GLY A 195 15.70 -6.14 -13.80
N VAL A 196 14.95 -6.96 -14.55
CA VAL A 196 13.92 -6.47 -15.48
C VAL A 196 12.63 -6.13 -14.71
N LEU A 197 12.27 -6.92 -13.70
CA LEU A 197 11.13 -6.63 -12.83
C LEU A 197 11.35 -5.33 -12.06
N PHE A 198 12.52 -5.13 -11.44
CA PHE A 198 12.79 -3.89 -10.70
C PHE A 198 12.66 -2.64 -11.58
N LYS A 199 13.14 -2.70 -12.83
CA LYS A 199 12.91 -1.61 -13.81
C LYS A 199 11.45 -1.38 -14.14
N LEU A 200 10.62 -2.43 -14.13
CA LEU A 200 9.17 -2.30 -14.30
C LEU A 200 8.56 -1.58 -13.09
N LEU A 201 8.88 -2.03 -11.88
CA LEU A 201 8.37 -1.44 -10.64
C LEU A 201 8.79 0.04 -10.52
N ASP A 202 10.08 0.34 -10.70
CA ASP A 202 10.62 1.71 -10.71
C ASP A 202 9.91 2.60 -11.75
N ALA A 203 9.67 2.06 -12.96
CA ALA A 203 9.00 2.81 -14.01
C ALA A 203 7.53 3.07 -13.70
N LEU A 204 6.86 2.18 -12.95
CA LEU A 204 5.49 2.39 -12.49
C LEU A 204 5.45 3.40 -11.34
N ASP A 205 6.36 3.30 -10.38
CA ASP A 205 6.46 4.25 -9.25
C ASP A 205 6.84 5.66 -9.69
N ALA A 206 7.56 5.79 -10.82
CA ALA A 206 7.88 7.08 -11.41
C ALA A 206 6.71 7.76 -12.16
N GLU A 207 5.58 7.09 -12.37
CA GLU A 207 4.41 7.68 -13.02
C GLU A 207 3.61 8.55 -12.03
N ASP A 208 3.44 9.84 -12.34
CA ASP A 208 2.80 10.85 -11.46
C ASP A 208 1.38 10.50 -10.96
N ASP A 209 0.67 9.67 -11.72
CA ASP A 209 -0.70 9.25 -11.44
C ASP A 209 -0.76 7.93 -10.62
N VAL A 210 0.33 7.15 -10.58
CA VAL A 210 0.41 5.91 -9.79
C VAL A 210 0.50 6.27 -8.31
N GLN A 211 -0.27 5.57 -7.48
CA GLN A 211 -0.27 5.74 -6.04
C GLN A 211 0.40 4.57 -5.34
N GLN A 212 0.10 3.34 -5.77
CA GLN A 212 0.64 2.12 -5.18
C GLN A 212 0.86 1.07 -6.27
N VAL A 213 1.95 0.32 -6.13
CA VAL A 213 2.24 -0.87 -6.94
C VAL A 213 2.37 -2.05 -5.99
N TYR A 214 1.72 -3.16 -6.32
CA TYR A 214 1.81 -4.42 -5.59
C TYR A 214 2.24 -5.50 -6.55
N SER A 215 3.19 -6.32 -6.15
CA SER A 215 3.71 -7.44 -6.92
C SER A 215 3.97 -8.66 -6.02
N ASN A 216 3.92 -9.86 -6.60
CA ASN A 216 3.94 -11.13 -5.84
C ASN A 216 5.17 -11.98 -6.13
N GLU A 217 6.28 -11.34 -6.48
CA GLU A 217 7.57 -12.00 -6.65
C GLU A 217 8.08 -12.60 -5.33
N ASN A 218 8.74 -13.74 -5.44
CA ASN A 218 9.62 -14.28 -4.41
C ASN A 218 11.03 -14.31 -5.00
N ILE A 219 11.97 -13.59 -4.40
CA ILE A 219 13.32 -13.38 -4.92
C ILE A 219 14.31 -13.68 -3.80
N SER A 220 15.37 -14.43 -4.10
CA SER A 220 16.45 -14.66 -3.13
C SER A 220 17.23 -13.39 -2.81
N ASP A 221 17.75 -13.29 -1.58
CA ASP A 221 18.55 -12.12 -1.15
C ASP A 221 19.76 -11.88 -2.07
N GLU A 222 20.37 -12.95 -2.59
CA GLU A 222 21.50 -12.86 -3.51
C GLU A 222 21.11 -12.16 -4.82
N ASP A 223 19.97 -12.55 -5.40
CA ASP A 223 19.49 -11.93 -6.64
C ASP A 223 18.95 -10.52 -6.40
N ALA A 224 18.25 -10.27 -5.29
CA ALA A 224 17.81 -8.93 -4.92
C ALA A 224 19.00 -7.97 -4.76
N ALA A 225 20.05 -8.40 -4.05
CA ALA A 225 21.26 -7.62 -3.84
C ALA A 225 22.02 -7.29 -5.12
N LYS A 226 21.99 -8.20 -6.09
CA LYS A 226 22.68 -8.03 -7.38
C LYS A 226 22.08 -6.90 -8.22
N TYR A 227 20.77 -6.65 -8.14
CA TYR A 227 20.06 -5.68 -8.98
C TYR A 227 19.59 -4.43 -8.23
N ALA A 228 19.85 -4.34 -6.94
CA ALA A 228 19.67 -3.12 -6.16
C ALA A 228 20.70 -2.05 -6.56
N GLY A 229 20.35 -1.21 -7.53
CA GLY A 229 21.21 -0.15 -8.03
C GLY A 229 20.43 0.93 -8.76
#